data_AF-A0A2V8TKH6-F1
#
_entry.id   AF-A0A2V8TKH6-F1
#
_cell.length_a   1.000
_cell.length_b   1.000
_cell.length_c   1.000
_cell.angle_alpha   90.00
_cell.angle_beta   90.00
_cell.angle_gamma   90.00
#
_symmetry.space_group_name_H-M   'P 1'
#
loop_
_entity.id
_entity.type
_entity.pdbx_description
1 polymer ?
#
loop_
_entity_poly.entity_id
_entity_poly.type
_entity_poly.pdbx_seq_one_letter_code
_entity_poly.pdbx_strand_id
1 'polypeptide(L)'
;MTAFCSIREGHFQIPATELSQGTLLALAILTLTYIPNPPSIVCLEEPDRGIHPRLLRDVRDALYRLSYPENYGERRDPVQVIATTHSPYLLDLFKDHPEEVVI
;
A
#
# COMPACT_ATOMS: atom_id res chain seq x y z
N MET A 1 8.98 16.76 -1.64
CA MET A 1 9.22 16.32 -0.25
C MET A 1 10.10 15.08 -0.32
N THR A 2 11.41 15.24 -0.16
CA THR A 2 12.36 14.12 -0.24
C THR A 2 12.38 13.43 1.11
N ALA A 3 11.65 12.33 1.25
CA ALA A 3 11.70 11.50 2.45
C ALA A 3 12.98 10.67 2.42
N PHE A 4 13.91 10.93 3.34
CA PHE A 4 15.06 10.06 3.57
C PHE A 4 14.61 8.87 4.41
N CYS A 5 14.42 7.72 3.77
CA CYS A 5 14.10 6.46 4.45
C CYS A 5 15.38 5.63 4.60
N SER A 6 15.58 5.04 5.78
CA SER A 6 16.66 4.09 6.05
C SER A 6 16.13 2.99 6.95
N ILE A 7 16.38 1.72 6.59
CA ILE A 7 16.05 0.58 7.47
C ILE A 7 17.25 0.30 8.37
N ARG A 8 16.99 -0.13 9.61
CA ARG A 8 18.03 -0.59 10.53
C ARG A 8 17.94 -2.10 10.73
N GLU A 9 19.01 -2.81 10.44
CA GLU A 9 19.18 -4.24 10.72
C GLU A 9 20.27 -4.42 11.78
N GLY A 10 19.86 -4.64 13.04
CA GLY A 10 20.78 -4.61 14.18
C GLY A 10 21.46 -3.25 14.35
N HIS A 11 22.77 -3.20 14.12
CA HIS A 11 23.58 -1.97 14.17
C HIS A 11 23.82 -1.32 12.80
N PHE A 12 23.42 -1.99 11.71
CA PHE A 12 23.64 -1.49 10.34
C PHE A 12 22.48 -0.60 9.90
N GLN A 13 22.80 0.54 9.28
CA GLN A 13 21.83 1.38 8.60
C GLN A 13 21.91 1.12 7.10
N ILE A 14 20.79 0.74 6.50
CA ILE A 14 20.66 0.47 5.07
C ILE A 14 19.94 1.66 4.45
N PRO A 15 20.57 2.40 3.53
CA PRO A 15 19.93 3.51 2.85
C PRO A 15 18.80 3.00 1.94
N ALA A 16 17.74 3.80 1.76
CA ALA A 16 16.63 3.43 0.87
C ALA A 16 17.04 3.05 -0.56
N THR A 17 18.15 3.60 -1.05
CA THR A 17 18.71 3.30 -2.38
C THR A 17 19.17 1.85 -2.54
N GLU A 18 19.44 1.16 -1.44
CA GLU A 18 19.84 -0.26 -1.43
C GLU A 18 18.66 -1.20 -1.22
N LEU A 19 17.44 -0.67 -1.00
CA LEU A 19 16.24 -1.48 -0.82
C LEU A 19 15.64 -1.90 -2.17
N SER A 20 15.05 -3.10 -2.18
CA SER A 20 14.27 -3.53 -3.34
C SER A 20 13.06 -2.60 -3.55
N GLN A 21 12.62 -2.45 -4.81
CA GLN A 21 11.44 -1.64 -5.12
C GLN A 21 10.21 -2.10 -4.35
N GLY A 22 9.97 -3.42 -4.25
CA GLY A 22 8.86 -3.97 -3.48
C GLY A 22 8.94 -3.66 -1.99
N THR A 23 10.15 -3.62 -1.41
CA THR A 23 10.36 -3.21 -0.02
C THR A 23 10.00 -1.74 0.19
N LEU A 24 10.43 -0.86 -0.71
CA LEU A 24 10.10 0.57 -0.65
C LEU A 24 8.60 0.80 -0.76
N LEU A 25 7.94 0.08 -1.68
CA LEU A 25 6.50 0.17 -1.90
C LEU A 25 5.71 -0.34 -0.69
N ALA A 26 6.09 -1.50 -0.14
CA ALA A 26 5.49 -2.03 1.08
C ALA A 26 5.65 -1.05 2.25
N LEU A 27 6.84 -0.45 2.42
CA LEU A 27 7.05 0.59 3.43
C LEU A 27 6.20 1.84 3.20
N ALA A 28 6.03 2.26 1.95
CA ALA A 28 5.18 3.41 1.62
C ALA A 28 3.72 3.15 1.98
N ILE A 29 3.19 1.98 1.60
CA ILE A 29 1.81 1.56 1.90
C ILE A 29 1.60 1.45 3.42
N LEU A 30 2.53 0.83 4.14
CA LEU A 30 2.48 0.75 5.59
C LEU A 30 2.49 2.17 6.21
N THR A 31 3.39 3.03 5.75
CA THR A 31 3.48 4.41 6.25
C THR A 31 2.16 5.16 6.04
N LEU A 32 1.55 5.04 4.86
CA LEU A 32 0.24 5.63 4.57
C LEU A 32 -0.85 5.09 5.51
N THR A 33 -0.82 3.79 5.80
CA THR A 33 -1.82 3.14 6.67
C THR A 33 -1.77 3.63 8.11
N TYR A 34 -0.59 4.07 8.59
CA TYR A 34 -0.38 4.49 10.00
C TYR A 34 -0.17 5.99 10.17
N ILE A 35 -0.38 6.80 9.13
CA ILE A 35 -0.21 8.25 9.26
C ILE A 35 -1.35 8.85 10.13
N PRO A 36 -1.05 9.71 11.13
CA PRO A 36 -2.07 10.22 12.05
C PRO A 36 -3.20 11.02 11.41
N ASN A 37 -2.91 11.70 10.30
CA ASN A 37 -3.87 12.49 9.54
C ASN A 37 -3.71 12.14 8.05
N PRO A 38 -4.38 11.08 7.56
CA PRO A 38 -4.26 10.66 6.18
C PRO A 38 -4.93 11.67 5.24
N PRO A 39 -4.44 11.79 3.99
CA PRO A 39 -5.11 12.60 2.99
C PRO A 39 -6.48 11.99 2.64
N SER A 40 -7.42 12.81 2.16
CA SER A 40 -8.75 12.33 1.73
C SER A 40 -8.70 11.44 0.49
N ILE A 41 -7.68 11.60 -0.36
CA ILE A 41 -7.48 10.85 -1.61
C ILE A 41 -6.01 10.43 -1.72
N VAL A 42 -5.78 9.20 -2.14
CA VAL A 42 -4.46 8.64 -2.46
C VAL A 42 -4.50 8.01 -3.84
N CYS A 43 -3.58 8.42 -4.72
CA CYS A 43 -3.38 7.80 -6.02
C CYS A 43 -2.09 6.97 -6.01
N LEU A 44 -2.18 5.69 -6.37
CA LEU A 44 -1.04 4.76 -6.41
C LEU A 44 -0.85 4.20 -7.82
N GLU A 45 0.31 4.43 -8.39
CA GLU A 45 0.71 3.76 -9.65
C GLU A 45 1.37 2.42 -9.33
N GLU A 46 0.85 1.34 -9.90
CA GLU A 46 1.36 -0.04 -9.75
C GLU A 46 1.66 -0.45 -8.28
N PRO A 47 0.67 -0.46 -7.35
CA PRO A 47 0.89 -0.74 -5.92
C PRO A 47 1.34 -2.17 -5.62
N ASP A 48 1.39 -3.04 -6.63
CA ASP A 48 1.88 -4.42 -6.59
C ASP A 48 3.31 -4.60 -7.13
N ARG A 49 3.92 -3.54 -7.68
CA ARG A 49 5.19 -3.64 -8.39
C ARG A 49 6.33 -4.13 -7.51
N GLY A 50 6.99 -5.19 -7.96
CA GLY A 50 8.13 -5.79 -7.25
C GLY A 50 7.74 -6.51 -5.96
N ILE A 51 6.44 -6.65 -5.67
CA ILE A 51 5.94 -7.40 -4.52
C ILE A 51 5.67 -8.84 -4.95
N HIS A 52 6.16 -9.78 -4.14
CA HIS A 52 5.92 -11.19 -4.38
C HIS A 52 4.42 -11.51 -4.32
N PRO A 53 3.83 -12.32 -5.23
CA PRO A 53 2.38 -12.59 -5.29
C PRO A 53 1.73 -12.97 -3.95
N ARG A 54 2.46 -13.72 -3.12
CA ARG A 54 2.02 -14.13 -1.78
C ARG A 54 1.71 -12.97 -0.81
N LEU A 55 2.27 -11.78 -1.04
CA LEU A 55 2.08 -10.58 -0.22
C LEU A 55 1.05 -9.61 -0.82
N LEU A 56 0.52 -9.87 -2.02
CA LEU A 56 -0.46 -8.97 -2.66
C LEU A 56 -1.77 -8.89 -1.88
N ARG A 57 -2.11 -9.95 -1.13
CA ARG A 57 -3.23 -9.91 -0.20
C ARG A 57 -2.99 -8.88 0.91
N ASP A 58 -1.80 -8.84 1.49
CA ASP A 58 -1.46 -7.89 2.54
C ASP A 58 -1.48 -6.45 2.01
N VAL A 59 -1.03 -6.25 0.76
CA VAL A 59 -1.13 -4.96 0.06
C VAL A 59 -2.59 -4.53 -0.07
N ARG A 60 -3.46 -5.38 -0.63
CA ARG A 60 -4.89 -5.08 -0.76
C ARG A 60 -5.52 -4.78 0.59
N ASP A 61 -5.24 -5.60 1.61
CA ASP A 61 -5.83 -5.43 2.94
C ASP A 61 -5.39 -4.12 3.60
N ALA A 62 -4.16 -3.65 3.34
CA ALA A 62 -3.72 -2.33 3.76
C ALA A 62 -4.47 -1.21 3.03
N LEU A 63 -4.71 -1.34 1.72
CA LEU A 63 -5.53 -0.37 0.96
C LEU A 63 -6.98 -0.37 1.44
N TYR A 64 -7.56 -1.54 1.74
CA TYR A 64 -8.91 -1.65 2.30
C TYR A 64 -9.01 -1.02 3.68
N ARG A 65 -7.98 -1.17 4.52
CA ARG A 65 -7.92 -0.50 5.82
C ARG A 65 -7.85 1.03 5.68
N LEU A 66 -7.23 1.55 4.62
CA LEU A 66 -7.26 2.97 4.28
C LEU A 66 -8.66 3.43 3.86
N SER A 67 -9.33 2.68 2.98
CA SER A 67 -10.64 3.02 2.42
C SER A 67 -11.80 2.80 3.40
N TYR A 68 -11.71 1.78 4.24
CA TYR A 68 -12.79 1.32 5.12
C TYR A 68 -12.30 1.17 6.57
N PRO A 69 -11.80 2.23 7.22
CA PRO A 69 -11.18 2.16 8.56
C PRO A 69 -12.11 1.57 9.64
N GLU A 70 -13.42 1.78 9.51
CA GLU A 70 -14.43 1.24 10.43
C GLU A 70 -14.43 -0.30 10.48
N ASN A 71 -14.20 -0.97 9.34
CA ASN A 71 -14.11 -2.44 9.26
C ASN A 71 -12.90 -3.00 10.03
N TYR A 72 -11.92 -2.15 10.33
CA TYR A 72 -10.69 -2.48 11.06
C TYR A 72 -10.68 -1.91 12.49
N GLY A 73 -11.82 -1.36 12.96
CA GLY A 73 -11.96 -0.81 14.31
C GLY A 73 -11.27 0.55 14.52
N GLU A 74 -10.92 1.25 13.44
CA GLU A 74 -10.29 2.56 13.50
C GLU A 74 -11.31 3.68 13.43
N ARG A 75 -11.08 4.75 14.22
CA ARG A 75 -11.91 5.95 14.23
C ARG A 75 -11.17 7.09 13.52
N ARG A 76 -11.12 7.01 12.20
CA ARG A 76 -10.59 8.06 11.32
C ARG A 76 -11.41 8.14 10.04
N ASP A 77 -11.28 9.23 9.31
CA ASP A 77 -11.96 9.42 8.04
C ASP A 77 -11.45 8.41 6.99
N PRO A 78 -12.37 7.86 6.17
CA PRO A 78 -12.01 6.97 5.07
C PRO A 78 -11.20 7.72 3.99
N VAL A 79 -10.26 7.01 3.37
CA VAL A 79 -9.41 7.53 2.30
C VAL A 79 -9.85 6.96 0.97
N GLN A 80 -10.11 7.80 -0.02
CA GLN A 80 -10.35 7.31 -1.38
C GLN A 80 -9.03 6.85 -2.00
N VAL A 81 -8.88 5.55 -2.23
CA VAL A 81 -7.72 4.97 -2.91
C VAL A 81 -8.05 4.75 -4.38
N ILE A 82 -7.27 5.36 -5.27
CA ILE A 82 -7.29 5.12 -6.71
C ILE A 82 -5.96 4.47 -7.07
N ALA A 83 -6.00 3.28 -7.66
CA ALA A 83 -4.80 2.57 -8.02
C ALA A 83 -4.84 2.08 -9.47
N THR A 84 -3.69 2.13 -10.14
CA THR A 84 -3.49 1.50 -11.45
C THR A 84 -2.72 0.21 -11.26
N THR A 85 -3.05 -0.84 -12.02
CA THR A 85 -2.28 -2.08 -11.99
C THR A 85 -2.36 -2.78 -13.34
N HIS A 86 -1.27 -3.47 -13.68
CA HIS A 86 -1.23 -4.43 -14.78
C HIS A 86 -1.19 -5.88 -14.29
N SER A 87 -1.24 -6.11 -12.97
CA SER A 87 -1.09 -7.44 -12.39
C SER A 87 -2.41 -8.20 -12.36
N PRO A 88 -2.51 -9.32 -13.09
CA PRO A 88 -3.69 -10.17 -13.02
C PRO A 88 -3.88 -10.76 -11.62
N TYR A 89 -2.79 -10.96 -10.86
CA TYR A 89 -2.86 -11.49 -9.50
C TYR A 89 -3.48 -10.51 -8.52
N LEU A 90 -3.22 -9.20 -8.67
CA LEU A 90 -3.87 -8.21 -7.84
C LEU A 90 -5.35 -8.09 -8.21
N LEU A 91 -5.68 -8.01 -9.50
CA LEU A 91 -7.06 -7.97 -9.99
C LEU A 91 -7.89 -9.19 -9.54
N ASP A 92 -7.27 -10.36 -9.49
CA ASP A 92 -7.89 -11.59 -8.99
C ASP A 92 -8.41 -11.47 -7.55
N LEU A 93 -7.84 -10.58 -6.73
CA LEU A 93 -8.27 -10.34 -5.35
C LEU A 93 -9.52 -9.46 -5.24
N PHE A 94 -9.99 -8.86 -6.35
CA PHE A 94 -11.17 -8.00 -6.45
C PHE A 94 -12.34 -8.68 -7.19
N LYS A 95 -12.22 -9.97 -7.51
CA LYS A 95 -13.26 -10.73 -8.24
C LYS A 95 -14.64 -10.68 -7.57
N ASP A 96 -14.68 -10.60 -6.25
CA ASP A 96 -15.92 -10.55 -5.48
C ASP A 96 -16.53 -9.12 -5.41
N HIS A 97 -15.78 -8.10 -5.84
CA HIS A 97 -16.18 -6.68 -5.87
C HIS A 97 -15.83 -6.05 -7.22
N PRO A 98 -16.41 -6.53 -8.33
CA PRO A 98 -16.07 -6.07 -9.68
C PRO A 98 -16.37 -4.58 -9.90
N GLU A 99 -17.28 -3.99 -9.13
CA GLU A 99 -17.61 -2.56 -9.15
C GLU A 99 -16.45 -1.65 -8.72
N GLU A 100 -15.46 -2.19 -8.01
CA GLU A 100 -14.26 -1.46 -7.60
C GLU A 100 -13.18 -1.44 -8.71
N VAL A 101 -13.40 -2.18 -9.81
CA VAL A 101 -12.46 -2.28 -10.94
C VAL A 101 -13.03 -1.55 -12.15
N VAL A 102 -12.29 -0.55 -12.64
CA VAL A 102 -12.63 0.22 -13.85
C VAL A 102 -11.64 -0.12 -14.96
N ILE A 103 -12.14 -0.46 -16.15
CA ILE A 103 -11.37 -0.82 -17.36
C ILE A 103 -11.61 0.21 -18.45
#